data_AF-A0A0P9C948-F1
#
_entry.id   AF-A0A0P9C948-F1
#
_cell.length_a   1.000
_cell.length_b   1.000
_cell.length_c   1.000
_cell.angle_alpha   90.00
_cell.angle_beta   90.00
_cell.angle_gamma   90.00
#
_symmetry.space_group_name_H-M   'P 1'
#
loop_
_entity.id
_entity.type
_entity.pdbx_description
1 polymer ?
#
loop_
_entity_poly.entity_id
_entity_poly.type
_entity_poly.pdbx_seq_one_letter_code
_entity_poly.pdbx_strand_id
1 'polypeptide(L)' 'MATNPALERMGYAPDDRLLIFHADDIGMCQSTLPALANMLEFGLVSSAATMVPCPWFPAAAEFCRAHP' A
#
# COMPACT_ATOMS: atom_id res chain seq x y z
N MET A 1 13.82 -26.60 0.09
CA MET A 1 13.77 -25.13 0.21
C MET A 1 13.31 -24.81 1.61
N ALA A 2 13.94 -23.83 2.29
CA ALA A 2 13.41 -23.36 3.57
C ALA A 2 12.07 -22.65 3.31
N THR A 3 11.02 -23.08 3.99
CA THR A 3 9.68 -22.47 3.93
C THR A 3 9.67 -21.15 4.68
N ASN A 4 8.89 -20.17 4.20
CA ASN A 4 8.79 -18.87 4.88
C ASN A 4 7.91 -19.03 6.13
N PRO A 5 8.45 -18.87 7.36
CA PRO A 5 7.70 -19.10 8.58
C PRO A 5 6.54 -18.10 8.78
N ALA A 6 6.52 -17.00 8.04
CA ALA A 6 5.40 -16.06 8.07
C ALA A 6 4.11 -16.66 7.46
N LEU A 7 4.22 -17.59 6.49
CA LEU A 7 3.06 -18.19 5.82
C LEU A 7 2.18 -18.94 6.81
N GLU A 8 2.77 -19.84 7.60
CA GLU A 8 2.06 -20.59 8.64
C GLU A 8 1.43 -19.67 9.69
N ARG A 9 2.15 -18.62 10.10
CA ARG A 9 1.63 -17.61 11.06
C ARG A 9 0.45 -16.82 10.52
N MET A 10 0.32 -16.71 9.20
CA MET A 10 -0.79 -16.06 8.51
C MET A 10 -1.87 -17.06 8.06
N GLY A 11 -1.71 -18.37 8.33
CA GLY A 11 -2.68 -19.41 8.00
C GLY A 11 -2.57 -19.98 6.57
N TYR A 12 -1.45 -19.75 5.89
CA TYR A 12 -1.18 -20.25 4.54
C TYR A 12 -0.37 -21.54 4.55
N ALA A 13 -0.44 -22.31 3.46
CA ALA A 13 0.37 -23.50 3.29
C ALA A 13 1.86 -23.14 3.11
N PRO A 14 2.79 -24.04 3.45
CA PRO A 14 4.23 -23.74 3.37
C PRO A 14 4.73 -23.47 1.94
N ASP A 15 4.02 -23.95 0.92
CA ASP A 15 4.29 -23.80 -0.51
C ASP A 15 3.44 -22.71 -1.20
N ASP A 16 2.55 -22.03 -0.46
CA ASP A 16 1.78 -20.91 -1.01
C ASP A 16 2.69 -19.75 -1.43
N ARG A 17 2.29 -19.07 -2.51
CA ARG A 17 2.95 -17.87 -3.01
C ARG A 17 2.06 -16.67 -2.79
N LEU A 18 2.50 -15.77 -1.92
CA LEU A 18 1.78 -14.53 -1.62
C LEU A 18 2.45 -13.33 -2.29
N LEU A 19 1.65 -12.33 -2.61
CA LEU A 19 2.09 -11.05 -3.19
C LEU A 19 1.34 -9.91 -2.52
N ILE A 20 2.07 -8.86 -2.15
CA ILE A 20 1.50 -7.59 -1.69
C ILE A 20 1.83 -6.55 -2.75
N PHE A 21 0.80 -5.97 -3.36
CA PHE A 21 0.97 -4.78 -4.18
C PHE A 21 1.05 -3.56 -3.27
N HIS A 22 2.19 -2.88 -3.31
CA HIS A 22 2.49 -1.71 -2.49
C HIS A 22 2.77 -0.50 -3.37
N ALA A 23 2.07 0.61 -3.12
CA ALA A 23 2.32 1.89 -3.77
C ALA A 23 3.20 2.78 -2.87
N ASP A 24 4.42 3.04 -3.29
CA ASP A 24 5.36 3.89 -2.55
C ASP A 24 5.30 5.36 -3.03
N ASP A 25 5.97 6.26 -2.30
CA ASP A 25 6.15 7.68 -2.65
C ASP A 25 4.86 8.52 -2.76
N ILE A 26 3.75 8.09 -2.15
CA ILE A 26 2.52 8.88 -2.16
C ILE A 26 2.77 10.22 -1.46
N GLY A 27 2.33 11.32 -2.08
CA GLY A 27 2.54 12.67 -1.57
C GLY A 27 3.88 13.29 -1.99
N MET A 28 4.75 12.58 -2.73
CA MET A 28 5.96 13.17 -3.33
C MET A 28 5.60 14.34 -4.26
N CYS A 29 4.58 14.16 -5.10
CA CYS A 29 4.04 15.20 -5.97
C CYS A 29 2.52 15.07 -6.11
N GLN A 30 1.87 16.12 -6.62
CA GLN A 30 0.40 16.20 -6.71
C GLN A 30 -0.22 15.02 -7.47
N SER A 31 0.45 14.56 -8.53
CA SER A 31 -0.06 13.50 -9.40
C SER A 31 -0.16 12.14 -8.71
N THR A 32 0.53 11.94 -7.58
CA THR A 32 0.42 10.70 -6.80
C THR A 32 -0.93 10.54 -6.10
N LEU A 33 -1.64 11.63 -5.81
CA LEU A 33 -2.92 11.60 -5.10
C LEU A 33 -4.05 10.94 -5.90
N PRO A 34 -4.37 11.39 -7.14
CA PRO A 34 -5.38 10.71 -7.94
C PRO A 34 -4.94 9.30 -8.33
N ALA A 35 -3.63 9.06 -8.48
CA ALA A 35 -3.10 7.72 -8.75
C ALA A 35 -3.40 6.77 -7.60
N LEU A 36 -3.17 7.18 -6.34
CA LEU A 36 -3.53 6.38 -5.16
C LEU A 36 -5.03 6.08 -5.13
N ALA A 37 -5.88 7.09 -5.29
CA ALA A 37 -7.34 6.92 -5.26
C ALA A 37 -7.82 5.90 -6.30
N ASN A 38 -7.35 6.03 -7.55
CA ASN A 38 -7.71 5.12 -8.62
C ASN A 38 -7.23 3.68 -8.37
N MET A 39 -6.02 3.50 -7.84
CA MET A 39 -5.49 2.16 -7.54
C MET A 39 -6.24 1.47 -6.40
N LEU A 40 -6.65 2.22 -5.38
CA LEU A 40 -7.46 1.73 -4.27
C LEU A 40 -8.88 1.39 -4.74
N GLU A 41 -9.52 2.27 -5.51
CA GLU A 41 -10.87 2.05 -6.04
C GLU A 41 -10.93 0.83 -6.96
N PHE A 42 -9.92 0.65 -7.81
CA PHE A 42 -9.81 -0.53 -8.66
C PHE A 42 -9.53 -1.81 -7.85
N GLY A 43 -9.04 -1.69 -6.61
CA GLY A 43 -8.64 -2.83 -5.78
C GLY A 43 -7.30 -3.46 -6.17
N LEU A 44 -6.44 -2.73 -6.90
CA LEU A 44 -5.11 -3.23 -7.30
C LEU A 44 -4.16 -3.28 -6.09
N VAL A 45 -4.20 -2.25 -5.25
CA VAL A 45 -3.34 -2.11 -4.08
C VAL A 45 -4.18 -2.15 -2.82
N SER A 46 -3.61 -2.75 -1.77
CA SER A 46 -4.14 -2.70 -0.41
C SER A 46 -3.14 -2.10 0.58
N SER A 47 -1.99 -1.66 0.07
CA SER A 47 -0.88 -1.12 0.85
C SER A 47 -0.26 0.06 0.12
N ALA A 48 0.01 1.14 0.84
CA ALA A 48 0.70 2.30 0.32
C ALA A 48 1.51 2.99 1.42
N ALA A 49 2.53 3.76 1.03
CA ALA A 49 3.33 4.57 1.92
C ALA A 49 3.37 6.03 1.46
N THR A 50 3.44 6.94 2.42
CA THR A 50 3.61 8.37 2.17
C THR A 50 4.78 8.90 2.97
N MET A 51 5.50 9.85 2.40
CA MET A 51 6.65 10.48 3.03
C MET A 51 6.24 11.79 3.70
N VAL A 52 6.29 11.81 5.04
CA VAL A 52 5.98 12.99 5.87
C VAL A 52 6.61 14.32 5.40
N PRO A 53 7.89 14.39 4.98
CA PRO A 53 8.48 15.66 4.55
C PRO A 53 8.03 16.14 3.16
N CYS A 54 7.31 15.33 2.38
CA CYS A 54 6.94 15.69 1.02
C CYS A 54 5.80 16.73 0.96
N PRO A 55 5.80 17.65 -0.02
CA PRO A 55 4.85 18.76 -0.05
C PRO A 55 3.37 18.36 -0.07
N TRP A 56 3.03 17.19 -0.62
CA TRP A 56 1.65 16.71 -0.73
C TRP A 56 1.27 15.68 0.33
N PHE A 57 2.11 15.45 1.34
CA PHE A 57 1.79 14.62 2.49
C PHE A 57 0.48 15.04 3.20
N PRO A 58 0.20 16.33 3.47
CA PRO A 58 -1.04 16.72 4.16
C PRO A 58 -2.30 16.25 3.42
N ALA A 59 -2.30 16.35 2.09
CA ALA A 59 -3.41 15.91 1.25
C ALA A 59 -3.52 14.38 1.19
N ALA A 60 -2.40 13.66 1.13
CA ALA A 60 -2.40 12.20 1.21
C ALA A 60 -2.95 11.71 2.57
N ALA A 61 -2.52 12.33 3.67
CA ALA A 61 -3.00 12.00 5.02
C ALA A 61 -4.47 12.33 5.22
N GLU A 62 -4.96 13.43 4.65
CA GLU A 62 -6.38 13.77 4.64
C GLU A 62 -7.20 12.75 3.84
N PHE A 63 -6.74 12.38 2.65
CA PHE A 63 -7.38 11.36 1.82
C PHE A 63 -7.52 10.03 2.59
N CYS A 64 -6.43 9.52 3.19
CA CYS A 64 -6.47 8.27 3.96
C CYS A 64 -7.38 8.36 5.20
N ARG A 65 -7.47 9.53 5.86
CA ARG A 65 -8.38 9.71 7.00
C ARG A 65 -9.85 9.68 6.58
N ALA A 66 -10.17 10.16 5.38
CA ALA A 66 -11.52 10.13 4.82
C ALA A 66 -11.92 8.74 4.27
N HIS A 67 -10.94 7.87 4.01
CA HIS A 67 -11.12 6.54 3.41
C HIS A 67 -10.33 5.48 4.23
N PRO A 68 -10.81 5.12 5.43
CA PRO A 68 -10.13 4.17 6.31
C PRO A 68 -10.12 2.73 5.78
#